data_AF-A0A4R8A0X2-F1
#
_entry.id   AF-A0A4R8A0X2-F1
#
_cell.length_a   1.000
_cell.length_b   1.000
_cell.length_c   1.000
_cell.angle_alpha   90.00
_cell.angle_beta   90.00
_cell.angle_gamma   90.00
#
_symmetry.space_group_name_H-M   'P 1'
#
loop_
_entity.id
_entity.type
_entity.pdbx_description
1 polymer ?
#
loop_
_entity_poly.entity_id
_entity_poly.type
_entity_poly.pdbx_seq_one_letter_code
_entity_poly.pdbx_strand_id
1 'polypeptide(L)'
;MVDREPNRLLRKARGSMTQRRLADRVSAEIYNATGKESVITAKSISDWECGLYTWPPAHVRTALCRVLQKPQPADLGFFNKRRVRAPKEPEVTSLIDLMAGQLPAARSNTLRIPDGRSFSGVDVEAHRCEAVSPGDGWLMVAPGPDVVLNRPDRRTFVVVVDDKQQLCILEGRRFADRVGRRTGPQPVSSATSVDDLTVGIIWAVTNTDVALLADDGQLSTLQAVLAPDVRHCLSDIPPAEVPTLTPVARQWLESWMCTRHITRNLERLSGQPCLWTRERCGEDATSWLLWRHRFEYLRRTSRWFPRMRREFYLLETDVADSPTYERVLLLLAAALMESFGIAVALNSECEPAEVEQSVLGDESIVANWLGASGLCCVDASAPWSCRAVPRDGAEQARELPSVTEQSSKRRLEAIANRLDVPWPWFQRRCAELAHEGVDDIAHPRSRLLSTRGLNAAIRYIARAKDL
;
A
#
# COMPACT_ATOMS: atom_id res chain seq x y z
N MET A 1 15.47 35.15 24.80
CA MET A 1 14.92 36.37 24.18
C MET A 1 14.99 36.18 22.67
N VAL A 2 13.86 36.18 21.97
CA VAL A 2 13.85 36.05 20.50
C VAL A 2 14.46 37.34 19.94
N ASP A 3 15.51 37.21 19.14
CA ASP A 3 16.14 38.34 18.47
C ASP A 3 15.12 38.98 17.52
N ARG A 4 14.78 40.25 17.76
CA ARG A 4 13.70 40.93 17.03
C ARG A 4 14.29 41.75 15.91
N GLU A 5 14.04 41.33 14.68
CA GLU A 5 14.43 42.12 13.51
C GLU A 5 13.44 43.28 13.29
N PRO A 6 13.91 44.54 13.28
CA PRO A 6 13.06 45.69 12.99
C PRO A 6 12.61 45.68 11.52
N ASN A 7 11.35 46.06 11.27
CA ASN A 7 10.80 46.17 9.92
C ASN A 7 11.32 47.43 9.21
N ARG A 8 12.50 47.28 8.61
CA ARG A 8 13.19 48.35 7.87
C ARG A 8 12.42 48.79 6.62
N LEU A 9 11.62 47.91 6.01
CA LEU A 9 10.85 48.21 4.81
C LEU A 9 9.69 49.16 5.09
N LEU A 10 8.91 48.92 6.14
CA LEU A 10 7.86 49.83 6.58
C LEU A 10 8.43 51.20 6.98
N ARG A 11 9.54 51.19 7.73
CA ARG A 11 10.21 52.42 8.16
C ARG A 11 10.73 53.24 6.98
N LYS A 12 11.29 52.57 5.97
CA LYS A 12 11.72 53.20 4.71
C LYS A 12 10.55 53.75 3.91
N ALA A 13 9.44 53.00 3.81
CA ALA A 13 8.26 53.42 3.07
C ALA A 13 7.53 54.61 3.71
N ARG A 14 7.53 54.70 5.05
CA ARG A 14 7.00 55.87 5.77
C ARG A 14 7.80 57.15 5.48
N GLY A 15 9.10 57.03 5.25
CA GLY A 15 9.97 58.18 5.00
C GLY A 15 9.96 59.18 6.16
N SER A 16 9.78 60.47 5.84
CA SER A 16 9.73 61.56 6.82
C SER A 16 8.37 61.73 7.53
N MET A 17 7.35 60.97 7.13
CA MET A 17 6.03 61.06 7.75
C MET A 17 6.08 60.58 9.20
N THR A 18 5.50 61.31 10.15
CA THR A 18 5.46 60.84 11.54
C THR A 18 4.58 59.59 11.69
N GLN A 19 4.85 58.75 12.69
CA GLN A 19 4.03 57.57 12.97
C GLN A 19 2.56 57.93 13.22
N ARG A 20 2.29 59.07 13.90
CA ARG A 20 0.94 59.61 14.09
C ARG A 20 0.27 59.95 12.77
N ARG A 21 0.97 60.70 11.90
CA ARG A 21 0.43 61.09 10.59
C ARG A 21 0.16 59.89 9.69
N LEU A 22 0.98 58.84 9.76
CA LEU A 22 0.70 57.59 9.05
C LEU A 22 -0.54 56.89 9.63
N ALA A 23 -0.64 56.81 10.96
CA ALA A 23 -1.77 56.20 11.63
C ALA A 23 -3.11 56.90 11.28
N ASP A 24 -3.12 58.22 11.25
CA ASP A 24 -4.30 59.03 10.88
C ASP A 24 -4.72 58.75 9.43
N ARG A 25 -3.75 58.72 8.49
CA ARG A 25 -4.02 58.43 7.07
C ARG A 25 -4.52 57.02 6.84
N VAL A 26 -3.98 56.03 7.54
CA VAL A 26 -4.43 54.63 7.45
C VAL A 26 -5.83 54.49 8.02
N SER A 27 -6.12 55.15 9.14
CA SER A 27 -7.47 55.16 9.74
C SER A 27 -8.50 55.78 8.79
N ALA A 28 -8.15 56.91 8.16
CA ALA A 28 -8.99 57.56 7.16
C ALA A 28 -9.21 56.66 5.93
N GLU A 29 -8.19 55.96 5.44
CA GLU A 29 -8.32 55.03 4.31
C GLU A 29 -9.19 53.82 4.66
N ILE A 30 -9.07 53.27 5.88
CA ILE A 30 -9.94 52.17 6.33
C ILE A 30 -11.40 52.64 6.39
N TYR A 31 -11.63 53.84 6.94
CA TYR A 31 -12.98 54.44 6.99
C TYR A 31 -13.55 54.63 5.58
N ASN A 32 -12.79 55.25 4.67
CA ASN A 32 -13.23 55.47 3.29
C ASN A 32 -13.54 54.16 2.54
N ALA A 33 -12.76 53.10 2.79
CA ALA A 33 -12.93 51.83 2.11
C ALA A 33 -14.04 50.94 2.69
N THR A 34 -14.40 51.12 3.97
CA THR A 34 -15.27 50.16 4.69
C THR A 34 -16.47 50.78 5.41
N GLY A 35 -16.53 52.11 5.54
CA GLY A 35 -17.53 52.83 6.32
C GLY A 35 -17.44 52.62 7.84
N LYS A 36 -16.37 51.98 8.33
CA LYS A 36 -16.19 51.67 9.75
C LYS A 36 -15.07 52.50 10.35
N GLU A 37 -15.31 53.08 11.53
CA GLU A 37 -14.25 53.71 12.30
C GLU A 37 -13.27 52.64 12.80
N SER A 38 -12.00 52.76 12.39
CA SER A 38 -10.90 51.92 12.86
C SER A 38 -9.77 52.84 13.30
N VAL A 39 -9.47 52.84 14.59
CA VAL A 39 -8.45 53.72 15.17
C VAL A 39 -7.10 53.01 15.13
N ILE A 40 -6.31 53.30 14.10
CA ILE A 40 -4.89 52.96 14.11
C ILE A 40 -4.16 54.04 14.89
N THR A 41 -3.33 53.64 15.85
CA THR A 41 -2.57 54.59 16.68
C THR A 41 -1.12 54.70 16.22
N ALA A 42 -0.44 55.79 16.59
CA ALA A 42 1.01 55.93 16.39
C ALA A 42 1.79 54.77 17.03
N LYS A 43 1.29 54.23 18.15
CA LYS A 43 1.87 53.07 18.83
C LYS A 43 1.78 51.82 17.96
N SER A 44 0.65 51.57 17.30
CA SER A 44 0.49 50.44 16.38
C SER A 44 1.51 50.49 15.24
N ILE A 45 1.75 51.68 14.67
CA ILE A 45 2.79 51.88 13.65
C ILE A 45 4.18 51.58 14.23
N SER A 46 4.50 52.10 15.42
CA SER A 46 5.78 51.83 16.08
C SER A 46 5.98 50.35 16.36
N ASP A 47 4.95 49.66 16.83
CA ASP A 47 5.02 48.23 17.14
C ASP A 47 5.28 47.41 15.85
N TRP A 48 4.74 47.83 14.70
CA TRP A 48 5.06 47.22 13.39
C TRP A 48 6.47 47.52 12.91
N GLU A 49 6.95 48.75 13.06
CA GLU A 49 8.32 49.15 12.68
C GLU A 49 9.39 48.46 13.54
N CYS A 50 9.11 48.24 14.82
CA CYS A 50 9.98 47.52 15.74
C CYS A 50 9.87 45.99 15.61
N GLY A 51 9.00 45.48 14.74
CA GLY A 51 8.81 44.04 14.55
C GLY A 51 8.09 43.34 15.71
N LEU A 52 7.39 44.08 16.58
CA LEU A 52 6.58 43.51 17.68
C LEU A 52 5.37 42.75 17.15
N TYR A 53 4.79 43.23 16.05
CA TYR A 53 3.79 42.47 15.28
C TYR A 53 4.18 42.47 13.81
N THR A 54 4.28 41.28 13.22
CA THR A 54 4.76 41.11 11.84
C THR A 54 3.64 40.96 10.82
N TRP A 55 2.39 40.86 11.27
CA TRP A 55 1.24 40.59 10.41
C TRP A 55 -0.07 41.26 10.89
N PRO A 56 -0.31 42.54 10.53
CA PRO A 56 -1.55 43.27 10.84
C PRO A 56 -2.77 42.65 10.16
N PRO A 57 -4.02 42.93 10.58
CA PRO A 57 -5.23 42.47 9.90
C PRO A 57 -5.32 42.88 8.43
N ALA A 58 -6.05 42.12 7.61
CA ALA A 58 -6.07 42.28 6.15
C ALA A 58 -6.45 43.69 5.68
N HIS A 59 -7.50 44.29 6.24
CA HIS A 59 -7.95 45.64 5.90
C HIS A 59 -6.90 46.71 6.23
N VAL A 60 -6.14 46.53 7.33
CA VAL A 60 -5.04 47.43 7.72
C VAL A 60 -3.87 47.31 6.75
N ARG A 61 -3.51 46.09 6.33
CA ARG A 61 -2.44 45.89 5.33
C ARG A 61 -2.80 46.52 3.99
N THR A 62 -4.03 46.34 3.54
CA THR A 62 -4.53 46.97 2.30
C THR A 62 -4.49 48.49 2.38
N ALA A 63 -4.94 49.09 3.49
CA ALA A 63 -4.88 50.53 3.71
C ALA A 63 -3.43 51.06 3.75
N LEU A 64 -2.52 50.35 4.42
CA LEU A 64 -1.09 50.70 4.45
C LEU A 64 -0.46 50.68 3.06
N CYS A 65 -0.76 49.66 2.25
CA CYS A 65 -0.31 49.58 0.86
C CYS A 65 -0.80 50.77 0.02
N ARG A 66 -2.07 51.17 0.17
CA ARG A 66 -2.62 52.32 -0.55
C ARG A 66 -2.01 53.64 -0.10
N VAL A 67 -1.93 53.88 1.20
CA VAL A 67 -1.38 55.13 1.77
C VAL A 67 0.11 55.31 1.44
N LEU A 68 0.88 54.22 1.41
CA LEU A 68 2.31 54.23 1.13
C LEU A 68 2.66 53.88 -0.32
N GLN A 69 1.65 53.75 -1.19
CA GLN A 69 1.78 53.44 -2.62
C GLN A 69 2.66 52.22 -2.89
N LYS A 70 2.40 51.13 -2.18
CA LYS A 70 3.05 49.83 -2.37
C LYS A 70 2.06 48.81 -2.94
N PRO A 71 2.48 48.02 -3.94
CA PRO A 71 1.57 47.09 -4.61
C PRO A 71 1.15 45.93 -3.70
N GLN A 72 2.02 45.47 -2.80
CA GLN A 72 1.71 44.35 -1.91
C GLN A 72 2.23 44.55 -0.47
N PRO A 73 1.66 43.85 0.53
CA PRO A 73 2.11 43.95 1.93
C PRO A 73 3.56 43.50 2.15
N ALA A 74 4.08 42.61 1.29
CA ALA A 74 5.47 42.14 1.34
C ALA A 74 6.46 43.30 1.10
N ASP A 75 6.11 44.28 0.26
CA ASP A 75 6.93 45.47 0.00
C ASP A 75 7.05 46.41 1.21
N LEU A 76 6.16 46.23 2.19
CA LEU A 76 6.18 46.89 3.48
C LEU A 76 6.77 46.01 4.59
N GLY A 77 7.33 44.84 4.24
CA GLY A 77 7.94 43.91 5.19
C GLY A 77 6.94 43.15 6.06
N PHE A 78 5.66 43.13 5.67
CA PHE A 78 4.68 42.24 6.30
C PHE A 78 4.75 40.88 5.64
N PHE A 79 5.01 39.85 6.46
CA PHE A 79 4.98 38.47 6.03
C PHE A 79 4.06 37.69 6.95
N ASN A 80 3.23 36.81 6.36
CA ASN A 80 2.48 35.86 7.15
C ASN A 80 3.47 34.82 7.67
N LYS A 81 4.07 35.12 8.83
CA LYS A 81 4.64 34.08 9.68
C LYS A 81 3.46 33.26 10.17
N ARG A 82 2.94 32.38 9.31
CA ARG A 82 2.25 31.17 9.79
C ARG A 82 3.18 30.68 10.89
N ARG A 83 2.64 30.50 12.10
CA ARG A 83 3.29 29.65 13.09
C ARG A 83 3.47 28.31 12.39
N VAL A 84 4.58 28.14 11.70
CA VAL A 84 5.30 26.88 11.73
C VAL A 84 5.70 26.78 13.19
N ARG A 85 4.75 26.31 13.99
CA ARG A 85 5.08 25.54 15.18
C ARG A 85 6.16 24.61 14.64
N ALA A 86 7.39 24.70 15.14
CA ALA A 86 8.43 23.73 14.81
C ALA A 86 7.71 22.38 14.79
N PRO A 87 7.68 21.66 13.65
CA PRO A 87 6.92 20.43 13.58
C PRO A 87 7.36 19.63 14.79
N LYS A 88 6.44 19.43 15.75
CA LYS A 88 6.64 18.39 16.74
C LYS A 88 6.85 17.18 15.84
N GLU A 89 8.03 16.55 15.93
CA GLU A 89 8.33 15.39 15.09
C GLU A 89 7.09 14.50 15.14
N PRO A 90 6.49 14.21 13.98
CA PRO A 90 5.24 13.50 13.95
C PRO A 90 5.47 12.22 14.73
N GLU A 91 4.65 12.02 15.75
CA GLU A 91 4.72 10.81 16.55
C GLU A 91 4.60 9.63 15.59
N VAL A 92 5.57 8.73 15.63
CA VAL A 92 5.61 7.57 14.75
C VAL A 92 5.04 6.40 15.53
N THR A 93 4.01 5.76 14.98
CA THR A 93 3.44 4.53 15.52
C THR A 93 3.62 3.45 14.47
N SER A 94 4.13 2.26 14.83
CA SER A 94 4.18 1.14 13.89
C SER A 94 2.81 0.52 13.69
N LEU A 95 2.54 -0.03 12.50
CA LEU A 95 1.36 -0.86 12.26
C LEU A 95 1.31 -2.08 13.20
N ILE A 96 2.49 -2.61 13.56
CA ILE A 96 2.60 -3.73 14.50
C ILE A 96 2.24 -3.30 15.92
N ASP A 97 2.61 -2.08 16.31
CA ASP A 97 2.24 -1.51 17.62
C ASP A 97 0.72 -1.31 17.72
N LEU A 98 0.08 -0.84 16.64
CA LEU A 98 -1.38 -0.76 16.56
C LEU A 98 -2.04 -2.13 16.75
N MET A 99 -1.48 -3.18 16.12
CA MET A 99 -1.98 -4.55 16.28
C MET A 99 -1.84 -5.06 17.72
N ALA A 100 -0.79 -4.64 18.43
CA ALA A 100 -0.60 -4.92 19.85
C ALA A 100 -1.50 -4.06 20.77
N GLY A 101 -2.39 -3.23 20.21
CA GLY A 101 -3.32 -2.39 20.95
C GLY A 101 -2.73 -1.06 21.44
N GLN A 102 -1.51 -0.70 21.00
CA GLN A 102 -0.93 0.60 21.34
C GLN A 102 -1.61 1.71 20.55
N LEU A 103 -2.14 2.70 21.25
CA LEU A 103 -2.84 3.82 20.63
C LEU A 103 -1.89 4.99 20.33
N PRO A 104 -2.04 5.66 19.18
CA PRO A 104 -1.38 6.93 18.93
C PRO A 104 -1.80 7.97 19.97
N ALA A 105 -0.86 8.68 20.59
CA ALA A 105 -1.22 9.74 21.54
C ALA A 105 -1.74 10.99 20.81
N ALA A 106 -1.30 11.21 19.57
CA ALA A 106 -1.76 12.30 18.72
C ALA A 106 -2.98 11.92 17.86
N ARG A 107 -3.85 12.91 17.58
CA ARG A 107 -4.98 12.75 16.62
C ARG A 107 -4.53 12.53 15.18
N SER A 108 -3.35 13.03 14.82
CA SER A 108 -2.69 12.75 13.53
C SER A 108 -1.26 12.36 13.82
N ASN A 109 -0.82 11.24 13.24
CA ASN A 109 0.50 10.64 13.46
C ASN A 109 1.04 10.05 12.16
N THR A 110 2.32 9.72 12.15
CA THR A 110 2.89 8.90 11.08
C THR A 110 2.69 7.44 11.46
N LEU A 111 2.00 6.69 10.62
CA LEU A 111 1.90 5.25 10.71
C LEU A 111 3.03 4.63 9.89
N ARG A 112 3.91 3.87 10.54
CA ARG A 112 4.99 3.14 9.88
C ARG A 112 4.52 1.75 9.51
N ILE A 113 4.49 1.48 8.22
CA ILE A 113 4.31 0.14 7.67
C ILE A 113 5.70 -0.52 7.64
N PRO A 114 5.88 -1.70 8.28
CA PRO A 114 7.18 -2.32 8.38
C PRO A 114 7.75 -2.71 7.00
N ASP A 115 9.07 -2.77 6.95
CA ASP A 115 9.85 -3.33 5.86
C ASP A 115 9.74 -4.86 5.80
N GLY A 116 10.43 -5.45 4.83
CA GLY A 116 10.49 -6.88 4.58
C GLY A 116 11.80 -7.25 3.87
N ARG A 117 11.82 -8.40 3.20
CA ARG A 117 12.97 -8.89 2.45
C ARG A 117 13.26 -8.04 1.21
N SER A 118 12.22 -7.74 0.42
CA SER A 118 12.24 -6.84 -0.75
C SER A 118 11.43 -5.56 -0.53
N PHE A 119 10.57 -5.52 0.48
CA PHE A 119 9.83 -4.33 0.87
C PHE A 119 10.69 -3.36 1.68
N SER A 120 10.69 -2.08 1.31
CA SER A 120 11.46 -1.03 1.98
C SER A 120 10.77 -0.42 3.21
N GLY A 121 9.54 -0.82 3.50
CA GLY A 121 8.68 -0.12 4.44
C GLY A 121 8.13 1.18 3.88
N VAL A 122 7.06 1.69 4.49
CA VAL A 122 6.40 2.92 4.06
C VAL A 122 5.88 3.70 5.26
N ASP A 123 6.20 4.99 5.33
CA ASP A 123 5.57 5.91 6.28
C ASP A 123 4.34 6.56 5.61
N VAL A 124 3.18 6.41 6.25
CA VAL A 124 1.89 6.95 5.79
C VAL A 124 1.28 7.83 6.87
N GLU A 125 0.42 8.77 6.48
CA GLU A 125 -0.29 9.60 7.46
C GLU A 125 -1.47 8.81 8.03
N ALA A 126 -1.65 8.86 9.35
CA ALA A 126 -2.79 8.24 10.01
C ALA A 126 -3.53 9.25 10.89
N HIS A 127 -4.86 9.12 10.90
CA HIS A 127 -5.75 9.98 11.68
C HIS A 127 -6.57 9.14 12.64
N ARG A 128 -6.37 9.39 13.95
CA ARG A 128 -7.14 8.76 15.02
C ARG A 128 -8.51 9.44 15.12
N CYS A 129 -9.56 8.64 15.02
CA CYS A 129 -10.94 9.05 15.22
C CYS A 129 -11.58 8.21 16.32
N GLU A 130 -12.40 8.84 17.15
CA GLU A 130 -13.19 8.15 18.15
C GLU A 130 -14.55 7.80 17.55
N ALA A 131 -14.96 6.54 17.71
CA ALA A 131 -16.28 6.09 17.28
C ALA A 131 -17.31 6.24 18.40
N VAL A 132 -18.55 6.51 18.00
CA VAL A 132 -19.72 6.30 18.84
C VAL A 132 -20.39 5.01 18.40
N SER A 133 -20.73 4.13 19.33
CA SER A 133 -21.45 2.89 19.06
C SER A 133 -22.96 3.09 19.25
N PRO A 134 -23.76 3.29 18.18
CA PRO A 134 -25.22 3.42 18.30
C PRO A 134 -25.95 2.08 18.49
N GLY A 135 -25.25 0.93 18.41
CA GLY A 135 -25.83 -0.42 18.48
C GLY A 135 -24.84 -1.51 18.04
N ASP A 136 -25.29 -2.76 17.94
CA ASP A 136 -24.43 -3.89 17.60
C ASP A 136 -23.90 -3.83 16.15
N GLY A 137 -22.58 -3.95 15.99
CA GLY A 137 -21.90 -4.24 14.72
C GLY A 137 -21.48 -3.03 13.88
N TRP A 138 -21.86 -1.79 14.26
CA TRP A 138 -21.53 -0.58 13.51
C TRP A 138 -20.91 0.50 14.39
N LEU A 139 -19.74 0.98 13.99
CA LEU A 139 -19.10 2.13 14.62
C LEU A 139 -19.39 3.39 13.80
N MET A 140 -19.90 4.45 14.43
CA MET A 140 -20.18 5.70 13.74
C MET A 140 -19.04 6.69 13.94
N VAL A 141 -18.42 7.10 12.83
CA VAL A 141 -17.23 7.95 12.81
C VAL A 141 -17.50 9.24 12.05
N ALA A 142 -17.25 10.38 12.69
CA ALA A 142 -17.25 11.68 12.06
C ALA A 142 -15.81 12.23 12.03
N PRO A 143 -15.13 12.27 10.87
CA PRO A 143 -13.82 12.89 10.80
C PRO A 143 -13.95 14.39 11.11
N GLY A 144 -12.97 14.95 11.83
CA GLY A 144 -12.95 16.38 12.11
C GLY A 144 -12.88 17.21 10.81
N PRO A 145 -13.39 18.44 10.79
CA PRO A 145 -13.45 19.28 9.59
C PRO A 145 -12.07 19.62 8.99
N ASP A 146 -11.00 19.49 9.78
CA ASP A 146 -9.63 19.80 9.37
C ASP A 146 -8.86 18.60 8.78
N VAL A 147 -9.47 17.42 8.68
CA VAL A 147 -8.78 16.20 8.23
C VAL A 147 -8.86 16.05 6.71
N VAL A 148 -7.70 16.08 6.04
CA VAL A 148 -7.62 15.93 4.57
C VAL A 148 -7.30 14.48 4.20
N LEU A 149 -8.35 13.69 4.01
CA LEU A 149 -8.23 12.25 3.76
C LEU A 149 -8.07 11.84 2.29
N ASN A 150 -8.46 12.69 1.34
CA ASN A 150 -8.57 12.34 -0.08
C ASN A 150 -7.40 12.82 -0.96
N ARG A 151 -6.21 12.99 -0.37
CA ARG A 151 -5.03 13.46 -1.12
C ARG A 151 -4.59 12.44 -2.16
N PRO A 152 -4.46 12.82 -3.45
CA PRO A 152 -4.01 11.90 -4.49
C PRO A 152 -2.52 11.57 -4.37
N ASP A 153 -1.71 12.49 -3.83
CA ASP A 153 -0.25 12.39 -3.74
C ASP A 153 0.23 11.53 -2.55
N ARG A 154 -0.63 11.21 -1.59
CA ARG A 154 -0.24 10.52 -0.34
C ARG A 154 -1.28 9.51 0.11
N ARG A 155 -0.83 8.44 0.76
CA ARG A 155 -1.71 7.47 1.41
C ARG A 155 -1.99 7.91 2.83
N THR A 156 -3.26 7.83 3.20
CA THR A 156 -3.77 8.17 4.52
C THR A 156 -4.57 7.00 5.06
N PHE A 157 -4.53 6.79 6.37
CA PHE A 157 -5.37 5.83 7.07
C PHE A 157 -6.22 6.52 8.14
N VAL A 158 -7.42 6.01 8.36
CA VAL A 158 -8.28 6.38 9.49
C VAL A 158 -8.20 5.24 10.49
N VAL A 159 -7.67 5.54 11.68
CA VAL A 159 -7.60 4.60 12.80
C VAL A 159 -8.76 4.93 13.73
N VAL A 160 -9.70 4.01 13.84
CA VAL A 160 -10.92 4.16 14.63
C VAL A 160 -10.76 3.38 15.92
N VAL A 161 -11.04 4.05 17.04
CA VAL A 161 -11.06 3.43 18.36
C VAL A 161 -12.50 3.41 18.86
N ASP A 162 -13.00 2.24 19.24
CA ASP A 162 -14.31 2.10 19.87
C ASP A 162 -14.26 2.32 21.39
N ASP A 163 -15.43 2.21 22.04
CA ASP A 163 -15.59 2.33 23.50
C ASP A 163 -14.89 1.21 24.27
N LYS A 164 -14.71 0.03 23.66
CA LYS A 164 -14.02 -1.14 24.19
C LYS A 164 -12.52 -1.16 23.88
N GLN A 165 -11.97 -0.07 23.34
CA GLN A 165 -10.58 0.04 22.88
C GLN A 165 -10.21 -0.93 21.75
N GLN A 166 -11.18 -1.47 21.02
CA GLN A 166 -10.93 -2.20 19.79
C GLN A 166 -10.59 -1.21 18.66
N LEU A 167 -9.62 -1.62 17.86
CA LEU A 167 -9.08 -0.83 16.77
C LEU A 167 -9.66 -1.30 15.44
N CYS A 168 -10.13 -0.36 14.64
CA CYS A 168 -10.46 -0.57 13.23
C CYS A 168 -9.61 0.36 12.36
N ILE A 169 -9.26 -0.07 11.16
CA ILE A 169 -8.42 0.72 10.25
C ILE A 169 -8.99 0.73 8.83
N LEU A 170 -9.03 1.92 8.22
CA LEU A 170 -9.60 2.13 6.89
C LEU A 170 -8.71 3.03 6.03
N GLU A 171 -8.72 2.81 4.73
CA GLU A 171 -8.03 3.70 3.78
C GLU A 171 -8.76 5.04 3.70
N GLY A 172 -8.02 6.14 3.87
CA GLY A 172 -8.58 7.46 4.06
C GLY A 172 -9.33 7.99 2.85
N ARG A 173 -8.86 7.73 1.62
CA ARG A 173 -9.58 8.15 0.40
C ARG A 173 -10.89 7.39 0.25
N ARG A 174 -10.92 6.08 0.53
CA ARG A 174 -12.15 5.28 0.53
C ARG A 174 -13.14 5.73 1.58
N PHE A 175 -12.64 6.05 2.77
CA PHE A 175 -13.46 6.63 3.82
C PHE A 175 -14.01 8.01 3.40
N ALA A 176 -13.19 8.89 2.83
CA ALA A 176 -13.60 10.22 2.36
C ALA A 176 -14.62 10.15 1.22
N ASP A 177 -14.45 9.22 0.27
CA ASP A 177 -15.38 9.01 -0.83
C ASP A 177 -16.78 8.60 -0.34
N ARG A 178 -16.87 7.90 0.81
CA ARG A 178 -18.15 7.60 1.48
C ARG A 178 -18.74 8.81 2.17
N VAL A 179 -17.93 9.59 2.89
CA VAL A 179 -18.35 10.87 3.52
C VAL A 179 -18.93 11.82 2.47
N GLY A 180 -18.29 11.97 1.31
CA GLY A 180 -18.80 12.83 0.23
C GLY A 180 -20.18 12.43 -0.31
N ARG A 181 -20.60 11.18 -0.09
CA ARG A 181 -21.90 10.64 -0.53
C ARG A 181 -22.96 10.66 0.58
N ARG A 182 -22.59 10.85 1.84
CA ARG A 182 -23.48 10.70 3.00
C ARG A 182 -23.34 11.88 3.95
N THR A 183 -24.45 12.52 4.30
CA THR A 183 -24.45 13.57 5.33
C THR A 183 -24.45 12.96 6.73
N GLY A 184 -23.38 13.15 7.50
CA GLY A 184 -23.28 12.74 8.91
C GLY A 184 -22.23 11.66 9.20
N PRO A 185 -22.22 11.10 10.43
CA PRO A 185 -21.26 10.07 10.83
C PRO A 185 -21.36 8.83 9.93
N GLN A 186 -20.21 8.23 9.61
CA GLN A 186 -20.11 7.08 8.71
C GLN A 186 -20.04 5.77 9.49
N PRO A 187 -20.76 4.73 9.04
CA PRO A 187 -20.60 3.40 9.60
C PRO A 187 -19.24 2.81 9.20
N VAL A 188 -18.58 2.24 10.18
CA VAL A 188 -17.37 1.43 10.05
C VAL A 188 -17.73 0.01 10.46
N SER A 189 -17.42 -0.93 9.57
CA SER A 189 -17.69 -2.35 9.78
C SER A 189 -16.67 -2.93 10.76
N SER A 190 -17.13 -3.72 11.72
CA SER A 190 -16.26 -4.47 12.62
C SER A 190 -15.31 -5.43 11.89
N ALA A 191 -15.60 -5.78 10.63
CA ALA A 191 -14.71 -6.57 9.79
C ALA A 191 -13.33 -5.90 9.59
N THR A 192 -13.22 -4.57 9.69
CA THR A 192 -11.95 -3.83 9.55
C THR A 192 -11.12 -3.78 10.83
N SER A 193 -11.42 -4.63 11.81
CA SER A 193 -10.66 -4.74 13.06
C SER A 193 -9.19 -5.05 12.81
N VAL A 194 -8.29 -4.37 13.51
CA VAL A 194 -6.84 -4.56 13.40
C VAL A 194 -6.44 -5.91 14.00
N ASP A 195 -5.97 -6.81 13.15
CA ASP A 195 -5.46 -8.14 13.45
C ASP A 195 -4.47 -8.58 12.36
N ASP A 196 -3.87 -9.77 12.49
CA ASP A 196 -2.88 -10.27 11.53
C ASP A 196 -3.37 -10.31 10.09
N LEU A 197 -4.66 -10.59 9.86
CA LEU A 197 -5.24 -10.60 8.51
C LEU A 197 -5.30 -9.18 7.93
N THR A 198 -5.82 -8.22 8.69
CA THR A 198 -5.93 -6.82 8.26
C THR A 198 -4.56 -6.17 8.11
N VAL A 199 -3.63 -6.45 9.03
CA VAL A 199 -2.24 -5.99 8.98
C VAL A 199 -1.54 -6.56 7.75
N GLY A 200 -1.68 -7.86 7.48
CA GLY A 200 -1.12 -8.49 6.29
C GLY A 200 -1.61 -7.84 5.00
N ILE A 201 -2.90 -7.56 4.89
CA ILE A 201 -3.49 -6.85 3.75
C ILE A 201 -2.90 -5.45 3.58
N ILE A 202 -2.83 -4.65 4.66
CA ILE A 202 -2.30 -3.29 4.62
C ILE A 202 -0.82 -3.29 4.25
N TRP A 203 -0.03 -4.17 4.88
CA TRP A 203 1.39 -4.31 4.65
C TRP A 203 1.70 -4.69 3.20
N ALA A 204 1.05 -5.75 2.69
CA ALA A 204 1.23 -6.22 1.33
C ALA A 204 0.81 -5.17 0.29
N VAL A 205 -0.39 -4.59 0.44
CA VAL A 205 -0.91 -3.61 -0.52
C VAL A 205 -0.05 -2.35 -0.51
N THR A 206 0.27 -1.80 0.67
CA THR A 206 0.95 -0.51 0.75
C THR A 206 2.39 -0.58 0.24
N ASN A 207 3.16 -1.59 0.65
CA ASN A 207 4.55 -1.75 0.19
C ASN A 207 4.61 -2.01 -1.31
N THR A 208 3.82 -2.96 -1.82
CA THR A 208 3.82 -3.29 -3.26
C THR A 208 3.37 -2.10 -4.11
N ASP A 209 2.35 -1.38 -3.66
CA ASP A 209 1.80 -0.23 -4.38
C ASP A 209 2.82 0.91 -4.49
N VAL A 210 3.50 1.25 -3.40
CA VAL A 210 4.53 2.30 -3.39
C VAL A 210 5.72 1.91 -4.27
N ALA A 211 6.21 0.68 -4.16
CA ALA A 211 7.36 0.23 -4.96
C ALA A 211 7.05 0.23 -6.46
N LEU A 212 5.87 -0.25 -6.88
CA LEU A 212 5.49 -0.23 -8.29
C LEU A 212 5.17 1.17 -8.82
N LEU A 213 4.64 2.07 -7.99
CA LEU A 213 4.40 3.46 -8.39
C LEU A 213 5.70 4.25 -8.57
N ALA A 214 6.73 3.95 -7.77
CA ALA A 214 8.05 4.58 -7.91
C ALA A 214 8.65 4.32 -9.31
N ASP A 215 8.39 3.13 -9.87
CA ASP A 215 8.96 2.69 -11.15
C ASP A 215 7.94 2.62 -12.31
N ASP A 216 6.70 3.10 -12.17
CA ASP A 216 5.62 2.87 -13.17
C ASP A 216 5.99 3.35 -14.57
N GLY A 217 6.68 4.49 -14.68
CA GLY A 217 7.16 5.02 -15.96
C GLY A 217 8.21 4.11 -16.63
N GLN A 218 9.16 3.59 -15.85
CA GLN A 218 10.20 2.68 -16.35
C GLN A 218 9.60 1.32 -16.71
N LEU A 219 8.73 0.77 -15.85
CA LEU A 219 7.99 -0.46 -16.12
C LEU A 219 7.17 -0.35 -17.40
N SER A 220 6.48 0.77 -17.64
CA SER A 220 5.71 0.97 -18.86
C SER A 220 6.58 0.93 -20.13
N THR A 221 7.77 1.53 -20.07
CA THR A 221 8.74 1.51 -21.19
C THR A 221 9.25 0.10 -21.43
N LEU A 222 9.69 -0.60 -20.39
CA LEU A 222 10.21 -1.97 -20.50
C LEU A 222 9.14 -2.94 -21.02
N GLN A 223 7.90 -2.81 -20.56
CA GLN A 223 6.79 -3.60 -21.10
C GLN A 223 6.58 -3.37 -22.60
N ALA A 224 6.68 -2.12 -23.07
CA ALA A 224 6.52 -1.80 -24.48
C ALA A 224 7.65 -2.41 -25.33
N VAL A 225 8.89 -2.39 -24.83
CA VAL A 225 10.07 -2.98 -25.48
C VAL A 225 9.98 -4.50 -25.52
N LEU A 226 9.56 -5.14 -24.41
CA LEU A 226 9.57 -6.60 -24.25
C LEU A 226 8.29 -7.30 -24.77
N ALA A 227 7.20 -6.57 -24.97
CA ALA A 227 5.92 -7.15 -25.41
C ALA A 227 5.97 -7.86 -26.79
N PRO A 228 6.65 -7.32 -27.83
CA PRO A 228 6.75 -7.97 -29.14
C PRO A 228 7.56 -9.27 -29.08
N ASP A 229 8.70 -9.25 -28.38
CA ASP A 229 9.77 -10.24 -28.53
C ASP A 229 10.16 -10.94 -27.23
N VAL A 230 9.24 -11.71 -26.64
CA VAL A 230 9.54 -12.59 -25.47
C VAL A 230 10.56 -13.71 -25.82
N ARG A 231 10.98 -13.84 -27.08
CA ARG A 231 12.06 -14.76 -27.48
C ARG A 231 13.45 -14.17 -27.21
N HIS A 232 13.59 -12.85 -27.19
CA HIS A 232 14.84 -12.20 -26.86
C HIS A 232 14.92 -12.14 -25.33
N CYS A 233 15.91 -12.84 -24.81
CA CYS A 233 16.23 -12.81 -23.40
C CYS A 233 16.73 -11.40 -23.05
N LEU A 234 16.45 -10.91 -21.84
CA LEU A 234 17.02 -9.63 -21.38
C LEU A 234 18.57 -9.64 -21.37
N SER A 235 19.21 -10.79 -21.61
CA SER A 235 20.64 -10.92 -21.91
C SER A 235 21.08 -10.15 -23.17
N ASP A 236 20.16 -9.83 -24.07
CA ASP A 236 20.45 -9.01 -25.27
C ASP A 236 20.42 -7.50 -24.96
N ILE A 237 19.92 -7.12 -23.77
CA ILE A 237 19.96 -5.74 -23.28
C ILE A 237 21.25 -5.57 -22.47
N PRO A 238 22.17 -4.68 -22.87
CA PRO A 238 23.39 -4.41 -22.12
C PRO A 238 23.08 -4.12 -20.64
N PRO A 239 23.86 -4.61 -19.66
CA PRO A 239 23.67 -4.31 -18.24
C PRO A 239 23.62 -2.80 -17.92
N ALA A 240 24.26 -1.98 -18.76
CA ALA A 240 24.21 -0.52 -18.67
C ALA A 240 22.85 0.10 -19.05
N GLU A 241 22.01 -0.63 -19.78
CA GLU A 241 20.64 -0.26 -20.15
C GLU A 241 19.59 -0.87 -19.21
N VAL A 242 19.98 -1.74 -18.27
CA VAL A 242 19.06 -2.30 -17.27
C VAL A 242 18.82 -1.24 -16.19
N PRO A 243 17.60 -0.67 -16.09
CA PRO A 243 17.33 0.40 -15.14
C PRO A 243 17.39 -0.12 -13.70
N THR A 244 17.73 0.80 -12.79
CA THR A 244 17.69 0.60 -11.34
C THR A 244 16.25 0.55 -10.84
N LEU A 245 15.52 -0.52 -11.17
CA LEU A 245 14.21 -0.81 -10.60
C LEU A 245 14.35 -1.17 -9.12
N THR A 246 13.34 -0.82 -8.33
CA THR A 246 13.15 -1.39 -6.99
C THR A 246 13.06 -2.93 -7.06
N PRO A 247 13.44 -3.65 -5.99
CA PRO A 247 13.35 -5.11 -5.96
C PRO A 247 11.96 -5.65 -6.35
N VAL A 248 10.89 -5.03 -5.84
CA VAL A 248 9.50 -5.42 -6.16
C VAL A 248 9.15 -5.17 -7.62
N ALA A 249 9.53 -4.02 -8.20
CA ALA A 249 9.29 -3.72 -9.61
C ALA A 249 10.03 -4.68 -10.54
N ARG A 250 11.26 -5.07 -10.17
CA ARG A 250 12.02 -6.10 -10.87
C ARG A 250 11.29 -7.44 -10.83
N GLN A 251 10.95 -7.95 -9.64
CA GLN A 251 10.21 -9.22 -9.49
C GLN A 251 8.88 -9.21 -10.25
N TRP A 252 8.19 -8.07 -10.28
CA TRP A 252 6.96 -7.91 -11.04
C TRP A 252 7.18 -8.08 -12.55
N LEU A 253 8.21 -7.45 -13.10
CA LEU A 253 8.57 -7.54 -14.52
C LEU A 253 8.98 -8.95 -14.90
N GLU A 254 9.82 -9.58 -14.07
CA GLU A 254 10.29 -10.96 -14.24
C GLU A 254 9.10 -11.93 -14.28
N SER A 255 8.20 -11.80 -13.32
CA SER A 255 6.99 -12.61 -13.28
C SER A 255 6.05 -12.36 -14.46
N TRP A 256 5.92 -11.12 -14.91
CA TRP A 256 5.08 -10.78 -16.06
C TRP A 256 5.62 -11.44 -17.34
N MET A 257 6.94 -11.45 -17.53
CA MET A 257 7.61 -12.14 -18.62
C MET A 257 7.41 -13.65 -18.53
N CYS A 258 7.70 -14.26 -17.37
CA CYS A 258 7.53 -15.70 -17.14
C CYS A 258 6.09 -16.16 -17.41
N THR A 259 5.12 -15.42 -16.88
CA THR A 259 3.68 -15.68 -17.11
C THR A 259 3.33 -15.66 -18.59
N ARG A 260 3.82 -14.67 -19.34
CA ARG A 260 3.55 -14.52 -20.77
C ARG A 260 4.20 -15.64 -21.58
N HIS A 261 5.43 -16.03 -21.23
CA HIS A 261 6.10 -17.15 -21.87
C HIS A 261 5.38 -18.48 -21.63
N ILE A 262 5.09 -18.80 -20.37
CA ILE A 262 4.36 -20.03 -20.01
C ILE A 262 3.06 -20.07 -20.79
N THR A 263 2.26 -19.00 -20.75
CA THR A 263 0.96 -18.92 -21.44
C THR A 263 1.07 -19.19 -22.94
N ARG A 264 2.12 -18.70 -23.61
CA ARG A 264 2.35 -18.91 -25.05
C ARG A 264 2.73 -20.35 -25.40
N ASN A 265 3.30 -21.09 -24.46
CA ASN A 265 3.79 -22.44 -24.68
C ASN A 265 2.90 -23.52 -24.05
N LEU A 266 1.78 -23.15 -23.40
CA LEU A 266 0.88 -24.11 -22.75
C LEU A 266 0.36 -25.19 -23.69
N GLU A 267 0.18 -24.89 -24.98
CA GLU A 267 -0.29 -25.86 -25.99
C GLU A 267 0.70 -27.01 -26.23
N ARG A 268 1.96 -26.84 -25.83
CA ARG A 268 3.00 -27.87 -25.94
C ARG A 268 2.91 -28.93 -24.84
N LEU A 269 2.17 -28.65 -23.77
CA LEU A 269 2.02 -29.59 -22.67
C LEU A 269 0.92 -30.60 -23.00
N SER A 270 1.28 -31.88 -23.09
CA SER A 270 0.32 -32.98 -22.97
C SER A 270 0.24 -33.46 -21.51
N GLY A 271 -0.96 -33.87 -21.09
CA GLY A 271 -1.24 -34.36 -19.74
C GLY A 271 -1.68 -33.29 -18.73
N GLN A 272 -1.74 -33.67 -17.45
CA GLN A 272 -2.03 -32.75 -16.34
C GLN A 272 -0.71 -32.15 -15.82
N PRO A 273 -0.47 -30.84 -15.99
CA PRO A 273 0.78 -30.25 -15.56
C PRO A 273 0.85 -30.11 -14.05
N CYS A 274 2.06 -30.34 -13.51
CA CYS A 274 2.43 -29.95 -12.17
C CYS A 274 3.20 -28.63 -12.23
N LEU A 275 2.68 -27.61 -11.55
CA LEU A 275 3.30 -26.29 -11.48
C LEU A 275 4.08 -26.15 -10.19
N TRP A 276 5.28 -25.60 -10.29
CA TRP A 276 6.10 -25.28 -9.13
C TRP A 276 6.20 -23.78 -8.94
N THR A 277 6.28 -23.37 -7.69
CA THR A 277 6.29 -21.96 -7.31
C THR A 277 7.33 -21.73 -6.22
N ARG A 278 8.15 -20.69 -6.39
CA ARG A 278 9.26 -20.37 -5.48
C ARG A 278 8.82 -19.62 -4.21
N GLU A 279 7.61 -19.05 -4.16
CA GLU A 279 7.20 -18.16 -3.08
C GLU A 279 7.28 -18.85 -1.71
N ARG A 280 8.16 -18.35 -0.81
CA ARG A 280 8.46 -18.98 0.49
C ARG A 280 7.91 -18.22 1.70
N CYS A 281 7.61 -16.94 1.53
CA CYS A 281 7.11 -16.07 2.59
C CYS A 281 5.84 -15.31 2.17
N GLY A 282 5.22 -14.61 3.11
CA GLY A 282 4.02 -13.81 2.85
C GLY A 282 4.29 -12.66 1.89
N GLU A 283 5.52 -12.12 1.94
CA GLU A 283 5.98 -11.14 0.97
C GLU A 283 5.90 -11.68 -0.47
N ASP A 284 6.51 -12.84 -0.72
CA ASP A 284 6.51 -13.46 -2.05
C ASP A 284 5.07 -13.80 -2.50
N ALA A 285 4.25 -14.30 -1.57
CA ALA A 285 2.85 -14.66 -1.80
C ALA A 285 1.97 -13.47 -2.21
N THR A 286 2.37 -12.24 -1.85
CA THR A 286 1.68 -10.99 -2.23
C THR A 286 1.53 -10.86 -3.75
N SER A 287 2.51 -11.36 -4.51
CA SER A 287 2.46 -11.38 -5.97
C SER A 287 1.23 -12.10 -6.52
N TRP A 288 0.85 -13.25 -5.93
CA TRP A 288 -0.34 -14.01 -6.35
C TRP A 288 -1.64 -13.28 -6.02
N LEU A 289 -1.67 -12.59 -4.88
CA LEU A 289 -2.86 -11.95 -4.33
C LEU A 289 -3.17 -10.60 -4.99
N LEU A 290 -2.12 -9.85 -5.37
CA LEU A 290 -2.26 -8.46 -5.81
C LEU A 290 -1.92 -8.21 -7.29
N TRP A 291 -0.98 -8.97 -7.89
CA TRP A 291 -0.55 -8.64 -9.25
C TRP A 291 -1.60 -9.06 -10.27
N ARG A 292 -2.09 -8.08 -11.06
CA ARG A 292 -3.17 -8.33 -12.03
C ARG A 292 -2.84 -9.46 -13.01
N HIS A 293 -1.60 -9.53 -13.49
CA HIS A 293 -1.22 -10.54 -14.48
C HIS A 293 -1.20 -11.96 -13.89
N ARG A 294 -0.78 -12.13 -12.63
CA ARG A 294 -0.79 -13.44 -11.96
C ARG A 294 -2.21 -13.95 -11.70
N PHE A 295 -3.12 -13.06 -11.29
CA PHE A 295 -4.54 -13.41 -11.17
C PHE A 295 -5.14 -13.86 -12.50
N GLU A 296 -4.86 -13.10 -13.58
CA GLU A 296 -5.34 -13.44 -14.92
C GLU A 296 -4.69 -14.72 -15.46
N TYR A 297 -3.44 -14.98 -15.10
CA TYR A 297 -2.75 -16.24 -15.39
C TYR A 297 -3.44 -17.43 -14.73
N LEU A 298 -3.68 -17.41 -13.41
CA LEU A 298 -4.38 -18.49 -12.70
C LEU A 298 -5.77 -18.75 -13.30
N ARG A 299 -6.50 -17.67 -13.62
CA ARG A 299 -7.82 -17.77 -14.25
C ARG A 299 -7.79 -18.40 -15.64
N ARG A 300 -6.73 -18.17 -16.42
CA ARG A 300 -6.57 -18.74 -17.76
C ARG A 300 -6.09 -20.19 -17.71
N THR A 301 -5.06 -20.48 -16.93
CA THR A 301 -4.45 -21.81 -16.84
C THR A 301 -5.39 -22.84 -16.22
N SER A 302 -6.16 -22.47 -15.20
CA SER A 302 -7.17 -23.35 -14.59
C SER A 302 -8.25 -23.83 -15.58
N ARG A 303 -8.59 -23.01 -16.58
CA ARG A 303 -9.55 -23.40 -17.64
C ARG A 303 -8.98 -24.41 -18.62
N TRP A 304 -7.66 -24.37 -18.83
CA TRP A 304 -6.97 -25.27 -19.74
C TRP A 304 -6.71 -26.63 -19.09
N PHE A 305 -6.42 -26.64 -17.78
CA PHE A 305 -6.08 -27.85 -17.03
C PHE A 305 -6.99 -28.05 -15.81
N PRO A 306 -8.16 -28.70 -15.95
CA PRO A 306 -9.21 -28.75 -14.93
C PRO A 306 -8.90 -29.60 -13.67
N ARG A 307 -7.66 -30.06 -13.49
CA ARG A 307 -7.17 -30.81 -12.31
C ARG A 307 -5.69 -30.54 -12.04
N MET A 308 -5.27 -29.31 -12.31
CA MET A 308 -3.88 -28.90 -12.17
C MET A 308 -3.45 -28.93 -10.70
N ARG A 309 -2.19 -29.28 -10.46
CA ARG A 309 -1.55 -29.20 -9.14
C ARG A 309 -0.53 -28.07 -9.12
N ARG A 310 -0.41 -27.41 -7.98
CA ARG A 310 0.66 -26.43 -7.73
C ARG A 310 1.33 -26.72 -6.40
N GLU A 311 2.66 -26.82 -6.43
CA GLU A 311 3.47 -27.16 -5.27
C GLU A 311 4.23 -25.92 -4.78
N PHE A 312 4.14 -25.66 -3.48
CA PHE A 312 4.95 -24.66 -2.78
C PHE A 312 6.08 -25.36 -2.04
N TYR A 313 7.27 -24.79 -2.14
CA TYR A 313 8.41 -25.23 -1.35
C TYR A 313 8.51 -24.37 -0.09
N LEU A 314 8.20 -24.97 1.07
CA LEU A 314 8.20 -24.28 2.36
C LEU A 314 9.03 -25.07 3.39
N LEU A 315 10.21 -24.53 3.70
CA LEU A 315 11.04 -25.03 4.80
C LEU A 315 10.41 -24.66 6.15
N GLU A 316 10.64 -25.47 7.17
CA GLU A 316 10.18 -25.17 8.53
C GLU A 316 10.80 -23.87 9.07
N THR A 317 12.05 -23.56 8.68
CA THR A 317 12.74 -22.32 9.02
C THR A 317 12.07 -21.09 8.40
N ASP A 318 11.62 -21.19 7.13
CA ASP A 318 10.90 -20.09 6.47
C ASP A 318 9.60 -19.77 7.20
N VAL A 319 8.90 -20.78 7.73
CA VAL A 319 7.68 -20.60 8.52
C VAL A 319 8.00 -19.99 9.89
N ALA A 320 9.03 -20.49 10.58
CA ALA A 320 9.42 -20.01 11.90
C ALA A 320 9.87 -18.54 11.91
N ASP A 321 10.56 -18.11 10.86
CA ASP A 321 11.05 -16.74 10.71
C ASP A 321 9.96 -15.75 10.22
N SER A 322 8.83 -16.27 9.74
CA SER A 322 7.75 -15.45 9.19
C SER A 322 6.76 -14.99 10.27
N PRO A 323 6.48 -13.68 10.38
CA PRO A 323 5.44 -13.20 11.29
C PRO A 323 4.06 -13.71 10.89
N THR A 324 3.12 -13.75 11.83
CA THR A 324 1.78 -14.33 11.61
C THR A 324 1.03 -13.71 10.44
N TYR A 325 1.10 -12.38 10.25
CA TYR A 325 0.48 -11.71 9.11
C TYR A 325 1.03 -12.17 7.75
N GLU A 326 2.30 -12.58 7.66
CA GLU A 326 2.88 -13.16 6.44
C GLU A 326 2.40 -14.60 6.21
N ARG A 327 2.35 -15.40 7.27
CA ARG A 327 1.82 -16.77 7.25
C ARG A 327 0.35 -16.78 6.79
N VAL A 328 -0.42 -15.78 7.21
CA VAL A 328 -1.80 -15.55 6.75
C VAL A 328 -1.86 -15.24 5.25
N LEU A 329 -0.94 -14.42 4.71
CA LEU A 329 -0.88 -14.12 3.27
C LEU A 329 -0.51 -15.36 2.43
N LEU A 330 0.41 -16.20 2.90
CA LEU A 330 0.71 -17.49 2.28
C LEU A 330 -0.52 -18.39 2.21
N LEU A 331 -1.26 -18.51 3.32
CA LEU A 331 -2.49 -19.30 3.37
C LEU A 331 -3.56 -18.74 2.41
N LEU A 332 -3.69 -17.42 2.29
CA LEU A 332 -4.58 -16.78 1.32
C LEU A 332 -4.15 -17.07 -0.13
N ALA A 333 -2.86 -17.11 -0.43
CA ALA A 333 -2.38 -17.43 -1.77
C ALA A 333 -2.71 -18.90 -2.14
N ALA A 334 -2.56 -19.83 -1.21
CA ALA A 334 -3.02 -21.21 -1.38
C ALA A 334 -4.55 -21.27 -1.61
N ALA A 335 -5.32 -20.55 -0.79
CA ALA A 335 -6.78 -20.47 -0.93
C ALA A 335 -7.22 -19.87 -2.28
N LEU A 336 -6.48 -18.90 -2.82
CA LEU A 336 -6.72 -18.34 -4.14
C LEU A 336 -6.59 -19.41 -5.22
N MET A 337 -5.51 -20.21 -5.18
CA MET A 337 -5.28 -21.26 -6.17
C MET A 337 -6.36 -22.35 -6.10
N GLU A 338 -6.71 -22.78 -4.89
CA GLU A 338 -7.81 -23.71 -4.63
C GLU A 338 -9.16 -23.18 -5.14
N SER A 339 -9.41 -21.87 -5.06
CA SER A 339 -10.62 -21.23 -5.59
C SER A 339 -10.77 -21.34 -7.12
N PHE A 340 -9.65 -21.56 -7.82
CA PHE A 340 -9.62 -21.84 -9.26
C PHE A 340 -9.62 -23.35 -9.58
N GLY A 341 -9.76 -24.21 -8.57
CA GLY A 341 -9.70 -25.67 -8.75
C GLY A 341 -8.27 -26.20 -8.94
N ILE A 342 -7.26 -25.43 -8.55
CA ILE A 342 -5.85 -25.83 -8.59
C ILE A 342 -5.51 -26.42 -7.22
N ALA A 343 -5.21 -27.72 -7.17
CA ALA A 343 -4.88 -28.39 -5.92
C ALA A 343 -3.49 -27.93 -5.44
N VAL A 344 -3.42 -27.44 -4.21
CA VAL A 344 -2.18 -26.97 -3.60
C VAL A 344 -1.55 -28.07 -2.77
N ALA A 345 -0.24 -28.26 -2.93
CA ALA A 345 0.57 -29.12 -2.08
C ALA A 345 1.75 -28.34 -1.48
N LEU A 346 2.19 -28.74 -0.29
CA LEU A 346 3.42 -28.25 0.32
C LEU A 346 4.46 -29.36 0.25
N ASN A 347 5.67 -29.00 -0.17
CA ASN A 347 6.81 -29.89 -0.21
C ASN A 347 7.96 -29.30 0.62
N SER A 348 8.69 -30.17 1.32
CA SER A 348 9.84 -29.81 2.16
C SER A 348 11.11 -30.60 1.87
N GLU A 349 11.07 -31.55 0.92
CA GLU A 349 12.13 -32.56 0.78
C GLU A 349 13.15 -32.28 -0.33
N CYS A 350 13.03 -31.18 -1.08
CA CYS A 350 13.98 -30.90 -2.14
C CYS A 350 14.21 -29.40 -2.33
N GLU A 351 15.41 -28.90 -2.03
CA GLU A 351 15.82 -27.56 -2.41
C GLU A 351 15.86 -27.50 -3.95
N PRO A 352 14.94 -26.77 -4.63
CA PRO A 352 15.07 -26.63 -6.06
C PRO A 352 16.26 -25.71 -6.30
N ALA A 353 17.27 -26.22 -7.00
CA ALA A 353 18.32 -25.40 -7.59
C ALA A 353 17.68 -24.20 -8.28
N GLU A 354 17.93 -22.98 -7.79
CA GLU A 354 17.68 -21.63 -8.37
C GLU A 354 16.52 -21.42 -9.38
N VAL A 355 15.47 -22.24 -9.42
CA VAL A 355 14.41 -22.18 -10.43
C VAL A 355 13.20 -21.45 -9.86
N GLU A 356 12.87 -20.29 -10.42
CA GLU A 356 11.77 -19.45 -9.97
C GLU A 356 10.38 -20.04 -10.21
N GLN A 357 10.11 -20.51 -11.44
CA GLN A 357 8.85 -21.14 -11.82
C GLN A 357 9.07 -22.20 -12.91
N SER A 358 8.58 -23.41 -12.69
CA SER A 358 8.61 -24.48 -13.69
C SER A 358 7.23 -25.11 -13.87
N VAL A 359 6.94 -25.51 -15.10
CA VAL A 359 5.76 -26.27 -15.47
C VAL A 359 6.21 -27.62 -16.00
N LEU A 360 5.76 -28.69 -15.37
CA LEU A 360 6.08 -30.06 -15.76
C LEU A 360 4.85 -30.75 -16.32
N GLY A 361 4.89 -31.11 -17.60
CA GLY A 361 4.02 -32.10 -18.24
C GLY A 361 4.88 -33.20 -18.90
N ASP A 362 4.42 -33.78 -20.01
CA ASP A 362 5.29 -34.67 -20.83
C ASP A 362 6.44 -33.90 -21.49
N GLU A 363 6.23 -32.60 -21.77
CA GLU A 363 7.27 -31.59 -22.01
C GLU A 363 7.41 -30.68 -20.76
N SER A 364 8.59 -30.12 -20.52
CA SER A 364 8.86 -29.19 -19.42
C SER A 364 9.01 -27.76 -19.93
N ILE A 365 8.20 -26.82 -19.44
CA ILE A 365 8.40 -25.38 -19.67
C ILE A 365 9.08 -24.82 -18.43
N VAL A 366 10.33 -24.39 -18.57
CA VAL A 366 11.04 -23.70 -17.50
C VAL A 366 11.02 -22.20 -17.79
N ALA A 367 10.47 -21.43 -16.86
CA ALA A 367 10.50 -19.98 -16.91
C ALA A 367 11.28 -19.50 -15.69
N ASN A 368 12.60 -19.44 -15.85
CA ASN A 368 13.49 -19.02 -14.78
C ASN A 368 14.12 -17.66 -15.10
N TRP A 369 13.94 -16.70 -14.20
CA TRP A 369 14.78 -15.52 -14.14
C TRP A 369 15.91 -15.77 -13.14
N LEU A 370 17.13 -16.00 -13.62
CA LEU A 370 18.25 -16.22 -12.70
C LEU A 370 18.65 -14.87 -12.08
N GLY A 371 18.30 -14.70 -10.81
CA GLY A 371 18.71 -13.60 -9.93
C GLY A 371 20.20 -13.67 -9.56
N ALA A 372 21.09 -13.64 -10.56
CA ALA A 372 22.47 -13.22 -10.53
C ALA A 372 23.05 -13.43 -11.94
N SER A 373 23.63 -12.39 -12.54
CA SER A 373 24.32 -12.43 -13.86
C SER A 373 23.48 -12.41 -15.15
N GLY A 374 22.17 -12.14 -15.11
CA GLY A 374 21.47 -11.62 -16.30
C GLY A 374 21.20 -12.61 -17.44
N LEU A 375 20.88 -13.86 -17.12
CA LEU A 375 20.46 -14.84 -18.12
C LEU A 375 19.02 -15.27 -17.86
N CYS A 376 18.12 -14.76 -18.70
CA CYS A 376 16.78 -15.30 -18.86
C CYS A 376 16.93 -16.67 -19.55
N CYS A 377 16.57 -17.76 -18.88
CA CYS A 377 16.46 -19.06 -19.53
C CYS A 377 14.99 -19.40 -19.61
N VAL A 378 14.40 -18.92 -20.69
CA VAL A 378 13.01 -19.11 -21.05
C VAL A 378 13.02 -20.09 -22.21
N ASP A 379 13.17 -21.37 -21.87
CA ASP A 379 13.31 -22.45 -22.85
C ASP A 379 12.19 -23.49 -22.63
N ALA A 380 11.49 -23.79 -23.71
CA ALA A 380 10.51 -24.86 -23.77
C ALA A 380 11.18 -26.25 -23.91
N SER A 381 12.51 -26.30 -23.88
CA SER A 381 13.35 -27.49 -23.94
C SER A 381 14.55 -27.40 -22.99
N ALA A 382 14.36 -27.03 -21.71
CA ALA A 382 15.47 -26.86 -20.75
C ALA A 382 16.49 -28.03 -20.74
N PRO A 383 17.80 -27.80 -20.51
CA PRO A 383 18.81 -28.86 -20.40
C PRO A 383 18.47 -29.90 -19.32
N TRP A 384 18.95 -31.13 -19.48
CA TRP A 384 18.64 -32.26 -18.57
C TRP A 384 18.93 -31.96 -17.09
N SER A 385 19.98 -31.18 -16.79
CA SER A 385 20.32 -30.72 -15.43
C SER A 385 19.23 -29.87 -14.77
N CYS A 386 18.49 -29.07 -15.55
CA CYS A 386 17.33 -28.29 -15.07
C CYS A 386 16.04 -29.12 -15.01
N ARG A 387 16.00 -30.29 -15.68
CA ARG A 387 14.83 -31.20 -15.69
C ARG A 387 14.88 -32.26 -14.59
N ALA A 388 16.07 -32.66 -14.13
CA ALA A 388 16.23 -33.76 -13.18
C ALA A 388 15.57 -33.49 -11.82
N VAL A 389 15.83 -32.32 -11.22
CA VAL A 389 15.31 -31.97 -9.88
C VAL A 389 13.77 -31.86 -9.85
N PRO A 390 13.12 -31.17 -10.80
CA PRO A 390 11.66 -31.09 -10.80
C PRO A 390 10.99 -32.44 -11.21
N ARG A 391 11.66 -33.26 -12.03
CA ARG A 391 11.14 -34.56 -12.47
C ARG A 391 11.15 -35.60 -11.35
N ASP A 392 12.22 -35.69 -10.56
CA ASP A 392 12.28 -36.60 -9.41
C ASP A 392 11.23 -36.24 -8.35
N GLY A 393 11.02 -34.93 -8.09
CA GLY A 393 9.95 -34.46 -7.20
C GLY A 393 8.54 -34.71 -7.75
N ALA A 394 8.33 -34.57 -9.07
CA ALA A 394 7.04 -34.86 -9.70
C ALA A 394 6.73 -36.36 -9.80
N GLU A 395 7.76 -37.21 -9.96
CA GLU A 395 7.64 -38.68 -9.95
C GLU A 395 7.38 -39.18 -8.51
N GLN A 396 8.08 -38.68 -7.49
CA GLN A 396 7.77 -38.98 -6.08
C GLN A 396 6.37 -38.49 -5.66
N ALA A 397 5.96 -37.31 -6.12
CA ALA A 397 4.63 -36.77 -5.87
C ALA A 397 3.52 -37.43 -6.71
N ARG A 398 3.85 -38.31 -7.67
CA ARG A 398 2.90 -39.19 -8.37
C ARG A 398 2.66 -40.50 -7.60
N GLU A 399 3.61 -40.93 -6.75
CA GLU A 399 3.50 -42.16 -5.96
C GLU A 399 2.77 -41.97 -4.63
N LEU A 400 2.65 -40.74 -4.12
CA LEU A 400 1.83 -40.42 -2.96
C LEU A 400 0.34 -40.37 -3.34
N PRO A 401 -0.51 -41.29 -2.83
CA PRO A 401 -1.94 -41.12 -2.94
C PRO A 401 -2.36 -39.86 -2.14
N SER A 402 -3.45 -39.22 -2.54
CA SER A 402 -4.35 -38.40 -1.68
C SER A 402 -4.33 -36.87 -1.71
N VAL A 403 -3.46 -36.13 -2.41
CA VAL A 403 -3.61 -34.64 -2.43
C VAL A 403 -4.86 -34.23 -3.22
N THR A 404 -5.06 -34.74 -4.43
CA THR A 404 -6.22 -34.41 -5.29
C THR A 404 -7.54 -35.05 -4.83
N GLU A 405 -7.48 -36.15 -4.06
CA GLU A 405 -8.67 -36.85 -3.53
C GLU A 405 -9.19 -36.25 -2.23
N GLN A 406 -8.35 -35.53 -1.48
CA GLN A 406 -8.80 -34.78 -0.30
C GLN A 406 -9.70 -33.61 -0.73
N SER A 407 -10.67 -33.24 0.10
CA SER A 407 -11.42 -31.99 -0.09
C SER A 407 -10.48 -30.79 0.04
N SER A 408 -10.70 -29.73 -0.74
CA SER A 408 -9.91 -28.50 -0.66
C SER A 408 -9.83 -27.92 0.76
N LYS A 409 -10.93 -27.98 1.52
CA LYS A 409 -11.00 -27.57 2.92
C LYS A 409 -9.96 -28.27 3.80
N ARG A 410 -9.87 -29.61 3.72
CA ARG A 410 -8.89 -30.40 4.48
C ARG A 410 -7.45 -30.05 4.09
N ARG A 411 -7.19 -29.81 2.80
CA ARG A 411 -5.85 -29.36 2.35
C ARG A 411 -5.49 -28.00 2.96
N LEU A 412 -6.40 -27.03 2.87
CA LEU A 412 -6.18 -25.69 3.40
C LEU A 412 -6.06 -25.67 4.93
N GLU A 413 -6.80 -26.51 5.64
CA GLU A 413 -6.67 -26.70 7.08
C GLU A 413 -5.32 -27.32 7.45
N ALA A 414 -4.84 -28.32 6.70
CA ALA A 414 -3.51 -28.89 6.89
C ALA A 414 -2.40 -27.85 6.64
N ILE A 415 -2.55 -27.02 5.60
CA ILE A 415 -1.64 -25.90 5.31
C ILE A 415 -1.67 -24.89 6.47
N ALA A 416 -2.85 -24.52 6.97
CA ALA A 416 -3.01 -23.60 8.09
C ALA A 416 -2.30 -24.12 9.36
N ASN A 417 -2.45 -25.42 9.67
CA ASN A 417 -1.75 -26.05 10.78
C ASN A 417 -0.23 -26.01 10.61
N ARG A 418 0.28 -26.27 9.40
CA ARG A 418 1.72 -26.20 9.11
C ARG A 418 2.27 -24.77 9.20
N LEU A 419 1.46 -23.78 8.83
CA LEU A 419 1.80 -22.36 8.95
C LEU A 419 1.55 -21.82 10.38
N ASP A 420 1.07 -22.65 11.32
CA ASP A 420 0.67 -22.22 12.66
C ASP A 420 -0.29 -21.00 12.62
N VAL A 421 -1.29 -21.09 11.74
CA VAL A 421 -2.40 -20.15 11.63
C VAL A 421 -3.67 -20.84 12.15
N PRO A 422 -4.30 -20.34 13.23
CA PRO A 422 -5.48 -20.99 13.80
C PRO A 422 -6.65 -21.01 12.81
N TRP A 423 -6.98 -22.18 12.28
CA TRP A 423 -8.00 -22.35 11.24
C TRP A 423 -9.39 -21.79 11.62
N PRO A 424 -9.93 -22.02 12.84
CA PRO A 424 -11.23 -21.47 13.22
C PRO A 424 -11.25 -19.93 13.31
N TRP A 425 -10.12 -19.31 13.65
CA TRP A 425 -9.98 -17.85 13.65
C TRP A 425 -9.94 -17.34 12.21
N PHE A 426 -9.08 -17.92 11.37
CA PHE A 426 -8.90 -17.51 9.98
C PHE A 426 -10.21 -17.60 9.18
N GLN A 427 -10.93 -18.72 9.30
CA GLN A 427 -12.24 -18.89 8.64
C GLN A 427 -13.26 -17.82 9.07
N ARG A 428 -13.32 -17.52 10.37
CA ARG A 428 -14.25 -16.51 10.92
C ARG A 428 -13.93 -15.12 10.37
N ARG A 429 -12.65 -14.74 10.39
CA ARG A 429 -12.19 -13.44 9.89
C ARG A 429 -12.37 -13.30 8.38
N CYS A 430 -12.14 -14.36 7.60
CA CYS A 430 -12.49 -14.37 6.18
C CYS A 430 -14.00 -14.24 5.96
N ALA A 431 -14.86 -14.86 6.78
CA ALA A 431 -16.30 -14.71 6.66
C ALA A 431 -16.77 -13.27 6.94
N GLU A 432 -16.20 -12.61 7.96
CA GLU A 432 -16.48 -11.21 8.29
C GLU A 432 -16.06 -10.29 7.13
N LEU A 433 -14.89 -10.51 6.53
CA LEU A 433 -14.40 -9.71 5.40
C LEU A 433 -15.07 -10.05 4.05
N ALA A 434 -15.63 -11.25 3.87
CA ALA A 434 -16.17 -11.66 2.57
C ALA A 434 -17.37 -10.81 2.11
N HIS A 435 -18.12 -10.25 3.06
CA HIS A 435 -19.25 -9.37 2.79
C HIS A 435 -18.80 -7.96 2.37
N GLU A 436 -17.86 -7.38 3.12
CA GLU A 436 -17.38 -6.01 2.91
C GLU A 436 -16.36 -5.90 1.76
N GLY A 437 -15.53 -6.94 1.60
CA GLY A 437 -14.32 -6.89 0.78
C GLY A 437 -13.18 -6.11 1.45
N VAL A 438 -12.01 -6.14 0.80
CA VAL A 438 -10.78 -5.54 1.36
C VAL A 438 -10.51 -4.11 0.89
N ASP A 439 -11.30 -3.58 -0.04
CA ASP A 439 -11.01 -2.29 -0.68
C ASP A 439 -11.09 -1.12 0.31
N ASP A 440 -11.94 -1.21 1.34
CA ASP A 440 -12.04 -0.20 2.40
C ASP A 440 -10.86 -0.24 3.39
N ILE A 441 -10.14 -1.36 3.45
CA ILE A 441 -8.94 -1.53 4.28
C ILE A 441 -7.73 -0.98 3.54
N ALA A 442 -7.48 -1.47 2.32
CA ALA A 442 -6.36 -1.03 1.51
C ALA A 442 -6.66 -1.21 0.02
N HIS A 443 -6.87 -0.10 -0.68
CA HIS A 443 -7.02 -0.10 -2.14
C HIS A 443 -5.70 0.23 -2.85
N PRO A 444 -5.23 -0.59 -3.81
CA PRO A 444 -4.07 -0.27 -4.65
C PRO A 444 -4.32 0.97 -5.54
N ARG A 445 -3.27 1.74 -5.82
CA ARG A 445 -3.29 2.92 -6.70
C ARG A 445 -2.56 2.64 -8.02
N SER A 446 -1.57 1.76 -7.99
CA SER A 446 -0.91 1.24 -9.17
C SER A 446 -1.90 0.46 -10.04
N ARG A 447 -1.91 0.79 -11.34
CA ARG A 447 -2.71 0.10 -12.36
C ARG A 447 -2.33 -1.38 -12.55
N LEU A 448 -1.15 -1.77 -12.06
CA LEU A 448 -0.58 -3.11 -12.16
C LEU A 448 -1.13 -4.05 -11.06
N LEU A 449 -1.80 -3.49 -10.06
CA LEU A 449 -2.34 -4.19 -8.90
C LEU A 449 -3.87 -4.28 -8.93
N SER A 450 -4.41 -5.25 -8.18
CA SER A 450 -5.85 -5.41 -7.95
C SER A 450 -6.12 -6.23 -6.69
N THR A 451 -7.18 -5.91 -5.97
CA THR A 451 -7.68 -6.67 -4.81
C THR A 451 -8.49 -7.92 -5.18
N ARG A 452 -8.61 -8.24 -6.48
CA ARG A 452 -9.40 -9.39 -6.95
C ARG A 452 -8.90 -10.73 -6.40
N GLY A 453 -7.59 -10.92 -6.28
CA GLY A 453 -7.00 -12.13 -5.70
C GLY A 453 -7.35 -12.30 -4.23
N LEU A 454 -7.09 -11.26 -3.42
CA LEU A 454 -7.50 -11.22 -2.01
C LEU A 454 -8.99 -11.51 -1.81
N ASN A 455 -9.85 -10.77 -2.52
CA ASN A 455 -11.31 -10.93 -2.40
C ASN A 455 -11.78 -12.33 -2.85
N ALA A 456 -11.14 -12.95 -3.84
CA ALA A 456 -11.47 -14.31 -4.27
C ALA A 456 -11.08 -15.35 -3.21
N ALA A 457 -9.86 -15.26 -2.67
CA ALA A 457 -9.38 -16.13 -1.61
C ALA A 457 -10.26 -16.04 -0.34
N ILE A 458 -10.53 -14.82 0.13
CA ILE A 458 -11.35 -14.57 1.32
C ILE A 458 -12.75 -15.16 1.16
N ARG A 459 -13.42 -14.90 0.02
CA ARG A 459 -14.76 -15.45 -0.25
C ARG A 459 -14.75 -16.97 -0.38
N TYR A 460 -13.68 -17.55 -0.91
CA TYR A 460 -13.53 -18.99 -1.01
C TYR A 460 -13.48 -19.64 0.38
N ILE A 461 -12.64 -19.11 1.28
CA ILE A 461 -12.55 -19.57 2.66
C ILE A 461 -13.87 -19.38 3.42
N ALA A 462 -14.52 -18.23 3.25
CA ALA A 462 -15.80 -17.95 3.89
C ALA A 462 -16.89 -18.98 3.52
N ARG A 463 -16.89 -19.48 2.28
CA ARG A 463 -17.81 -20.51 1.80
C ARG A 463 -17.39 -21.93 2.15
N ALA A 464 -16.14 -22.16 2.55
CA ALA A 464 -15.65 -23.47 2.95
C ALA A 464 -16.27 -24.00 4.26
N LYS A 465 -17.13 -23.20 4.93
CA LYS A 465 -18.06 -23.71 5.96
C LYS A 465 -19.09 -24.69 5.38
N ASP A 466 -19.51 -24.48 4.13
CA ASP A 466 -20.58 -25.22 3.45
C ASP A 466 -20.07 -26.26 2.44
N LEU A 467 -18.74 -26.39 2.31
CA LEU A 467 -18.02 -27.46 1.59
C LEU A 467 -17.55 -28.53 2.57
#